data_AF-A0A7L0NP50-F1
#
_entry.id   AF-A0A7L0NP50-F1
#
_cell.length_a   1.000
_cell.length_b   1.000
_cell.length_c   1.000
_cell.angle_alpha   90.00
_cell.angle_beta   90.00
_cell.angle_gamma   90.00
#
_symmetry.space_group_name_H-M   'P 1'
#
loop_
_entity.id
_entity.type
_entity.pdbx_description
1 polymer ?
#
loop_
_entity_poly.entity_id
_entity_poly.type
_entity_poly.pdbx_seq_one_letter_code
_entity_poly.pdbx_strand_id
1 'polypeptide(L)'
;LQKFQGEGFPCSTEELELVFDGLDAAGTGRLSTEEFTEGLWQFLSSQKASREHRRRKTASRRVRLVLPSPALEGVDSEERRHFAAFMDQLGTNNISEEQEIWQLWVKLRQDEPQLLGNLENFLAKMRHRIQETRSKKEALEVALNKRVAEHDKEVQQLCEVLEQQIQQEQQRLEQKSTSRSHQHVVELQKVLAACEREAQRLVTAQTELERRLRSLLSAQQATSMENWELQESNRVLESHLQHLHQQLQQTQGHLRTMKAT
;
A
#
# COMPACT_ATOMS: atom_id res chain seq x y z
N LEU A 1 25.16 4.33 -14.81
CA LEU A 1 25.84 3.08 -14.40
C LEU A 1 26.65 3.22 -13.10
N GLN A 2 26.32 4.14 -12.17
CA GLN A 2 27.16 4.41 -10.98
C GLN A 2 26.58 3.86 -9.66
N LYS A 3 25.49 3.08 -9.68
CA LYS A 3 24.76 2.64 -8.47
C LYS A 3 24.95 1.16 -8.09
N PHE A 4 25.76 0.38 -8.82
CA PHE A 4 25.94 -1.05 -8.58
C PHE A 4 27.25 -1.42 -7.84
N GLN A 5 27.94 -0.45 -7.24
CA GLN A 5 29.13 -0.69 -6.40
C GLN A 5 28.78 -1.14 -4.97
N GLY A 6 27.82 -2.05 -4.83
CA GLY A 6 27.49 -2.69 -3.55
C GLY A 6 28.17 -4.05 -3.46
N GLU A 7 29.07 -4.22 -2.50
CA GLU A 7 29.66 -5.51 -2.13
C GLU A 7 28.54 -6.55 -1.93
N GLY A 8 28.43 -7.51 -2.85
CA GLY A 8 27.41 -8.57 -2.83
C GLY A 8 26.70 -8.83 -4.15
N PHE A 9 26.96 -8.05 -5.21
CA PHE A 9 26.38 -8.35 -6.53
C PHE A 9 27.14 -9.51 -7.22
N PRO A 10 26.46 -10.56 -7.69
CA PRO A 10 27.09 -11.77 -8.24
C PRO A 10 27.66 -11.60 -9.66
N CYS A 11 27.70 -10.37 -10.19
CA CYS A 11 28.25 -10.06 -11.51
C CYS A 11 29.13 -8.81 -11.42
N SER A 12 30.27 -8.83 -12.11
CA SER A 12 31.13 -7.67 -12.28
C SER A 12 30.47 -6.62 -13.18
N THR A 13 30.93 -5.37 -13.09
CA THR A 13 30.45 -4.26 -13.94
C THR A 13 30.62 -4.56 -15.43
N GLU A 14 31.74 -5.17 -15.79
CA GLU A 14 32.06 -5.56 -17.18
C GLU A 14 31.11 -6.64 -17.70
N GLU A 15 30.72 -7.61 -16.86
CA GLU A 15 29.74 -8.63 -17.21
C GLU A 15 28.33 -8.06 -17.38
N LEU A 16 27.97 -7.06 -16.57
CA LEU A 16 26.70 -6.35 -16.71
C LEU A 16 26.63 -5.51 -17.99
N GLU A 17 27.74 -4.86 -18.36
CA GLU A 17 27.85 -4.13 -19.63
C GLU A 17 27.71 -5.07 -20.83
N LEU A 18 28.37 -6.23 -20.81
CA LEU A 18 28.22 -7.24 -21.86
C LEU A 18 26.79 -7.78 -21.97
N VAL A 19 26.09 -7.97 -20.85
CA VAL A 19 24.68 -8.38 -20.85
C VAL A 19 23.80 -7.26 -21.40
N PHE A 20 24.08 -6.00 -21.06
CA PHE A 20 23.34 -4.85 -21.56
C PHE A 20 23.52 -4.68 -23.07
N ASP A 21 24.75 -4.75 -23.58
CA ASP A 21 25.06 -4.67 -25.02
C ASP A 21 24.42 -5.83 -25.81
N GLY A 22 24.32 -7.02 -25.19
CA GLY A 22 23.63 -8.18 -25.79
C GLY A 22 22.11 -8.04 -25.83
N LEU A 23 21.53 -7.21 -24.96
CA LEU A 23 20.09 -6.92 -24.92
C LEU A 23 19.74 -5.71 -25.80
N ASP A 24 20.62 -4.71 -25.89
CA ASP A 24 20.43 -3.49 -26.70
C ASP A 24 20.90 -3.73 -28.14
N ALA A 25 20.22 -4.63 -28.85
CA ALA A 25 20.50 -4.92 -30.25
C ALA A 25 20.39 -3.68 -31.17
N ALA A 26 19.67 -2.65 -30.73
CA ALA A 26 19.51 -1.38 -31.42
C ALA A 26 20.66 -0.38 -31.14
N GLY A 27 21.53 -0.64 -30.16
CA GLY A 27 22.68 0.19 -29.80
C GLY A 27 22.29 1.61 -29.37
N THR A 28 21.11 1.78 -28.79
CA THR A 28 20.55 3.10 -28.44
C THR A 28 21.00 3.60 -27.07
N GLY A 29 21.71 2.76 -26.30
CA GLY A 29 22.15 3.03 -24.93
C GLY A 29 21.00 3.04 -23.92
N ARG A 30 19.79 2.60 -24.31
CA ARG A 30 18.59 2.55 -23.47
C ARG A 30 17.77 1.32 -23.86
N LEU A 31 17.27 0.61 -22.85
CA LEU A 31 16.34 -0.51 -23.05
C LEU A 31 14.95 -0.10 -22.60
N SER A 32 13.95 -0.33 -23.45
CA SER A 32 12.55 -0.30 -23.01
C SER A 32 12.26 -1.49 -22.09
N THR A 33 11.20 -1.39 -21.27
CA THR A 33 10.81 -2.48 -20.35
C THR A 33 10.41 -3.76 -21.08
N GLU A 34 9.89 -3.63 -22.29
CA GLU A 34 9.49 -4.75 -23.15
C GLU A 34 10.73 -5.44 -23.73
N GLU A 35 11.66 -4.67 -24.31
CA GLU A 35 12.94 -5.21 -24.84
C GLU A 35 13.78 -5.88 -23.75
N PHE A 36 13.84 -5.29 -22.55
CA PHE A 36 14.57 -5.86 -21.43
C PHE A 36 14.00 -7.21 -20.99
N THR A 37 12.67 -7.32 -20.86
CA THR A 37 12.02 -8.54 -20.36
C THR A 37 12.07 -9.67 -21.39
N GLU A 38 11.81 -9.37 -22.67
CA GLU A 38 11.89 -10.35 -23.76
C GLU A 38 13.33 -10.83 -23.99
N GLY A 39 14.30 -9.91 -24.04
CA GLY A 39 15.70 -10.25 -24.23
C GLY A 39 16.29 -11.07 -23.07
N LEU A 40 15.96 -10.72 -21.82
CA LEU A 40 16.40 -11.51 -20.65
C LEU A 40 15.79 -12.90 -20.64
N TRP A 41 14.51 -13.02 -21.02
CA TRP A 41 13.85 -14.31 -21.09
C TRP A 41 14.52 -15.23 -22.12
N GLN A 42 14.88 -14.68 -23.28
CA GLN A 42 15.58 -15.41 -24.34
C GLN A 42 17.02 -15.79 -23.92
N PHE A 43 17.74 -14.90 -23.24
CA PHE A 43 19.09 -15.16 -22.71
C PHE A 43 19.09 -16.29 -21.67
N LEU A 44 18.18 -16.25 -20.70
CA LEU A 44 18.05 -17.28 -19.66
C LEU A 44 17.60 -18.62 -20.23
N SER A 45 16.74 -18.62 -21.25
CA SER A 45 16.30 -19.83 -21.95
C SER A 45 17.45 -20.49 -22.71
N SER A 46 18.33 -19.70 -23.31
CA SER A 46 19.52 -20.18 -24.04
C SER A 46 20.57 -20.80 -23.10
N GLN A 47 20.73 -20.28 -21.87
CA GLN A 47 21.63 -20.88 -20.87
C GLN A 47 21.17 -22.25 -20.35
N LYS A 48 19.85 -22.51 -20.29
CA LYS A 48 19.32 -23.81 -19.85
C LYS A 48 19.74 -24.94 -20.80
N ALA A 49 19.79 -24.67 -22.11
CA ALA A 49 20.28 -25.63 -23.11
C ALA A 49 21.79 -25.94 -22.97
N SER A 50 22.60 -24.92 -22.63
CA SER A 50 24.05 -25.08 -22.44
C SER A 50 24.41 -25.84 -21.15
N ARG A 51 23.65 -25.62 -20.06
CA ARG A 51 23.83 -26.37 -18.79
C ARG A 51 23.54 -27.86 -18.96
N GLU A 52 22.58 -28.23 -19.79
CA GLU A 52 22.28 -29.63 -20.09
C GLU A 52 23.38 -30.30 -20.93
N HIS A 53 24.01 -29.56 -21.84
CA HIS A 53 25.16 -30.03 -22.62
C HIS A 53 26.44 -30.20 -21.76
N ARG A 54 26.65 -29.33 -20.76
CA ARG A 54 27.79 -29.43 -19.84
C ARG A 54 27.66 -30.59 -18.86
N ARG A 55 26.43 -30.92 -18.43
CA ARG A 55 26.16 -32.06 -17.53
C ARG A 55 26.40 -33.43 -18.21
N ARG A 56 26.24 -33.52 -19.53
CA ARG A 56 26.50 -34.77 -20.29
C ARG A 56 27.99 -35.03 -20.56
N LYS A 57 28.84 -33.99 -20.62
CA LYS A 57 30.29 -34.16 -20.87
C LYS A 57 31.13 -34.45 -19.61
N THR A 58 30.62 -34.21 -18.41
CA THR A 58 31.32 -34.51 -17.15
C THR A 58 31.14 -35.94 -16.63
N ALA A 59 30.32 -36.77 -17.29
CA ALA A 59 30.10 -38.16 -16.90
C ALA A 59 31.02 -39.18 -17.63
N SER A 60 31.84 -38.75 -18.59
CA SER A 60 32.62 -39.66 -19.44
C SER A 60 34.13 -39.41 -19.33
N ARG A 61 34.69 -39.59 -18.13
CA ARG A 61 36.13 -39.88 -17.93
C ARG A 61 36.43 -40.38 -16.52
N ARG A 62 35.78 -41.47 -16.09
CA ARG A 62 36.40 -42.34 -15.09
C ARG A 62 37.12 -43.44 -15.87
N VAL A 63 38.41 -43.25 -16.10
CA VAL A 63 39.29 -44.32 -16.57
C VAL A 63 39.30 -45.37 -15.45
N ARG A 64 38.51 -46.42 -15.64
CA ARG A 64 38.51 -47.60 -14.80
C ARG A 64 39.85 -48.28 -15.04
N LEU A 65 40.80 -48.12 -14.12
CA LEU A 65 41.96 -49.00 -14.03
C LEU A 65 41.41 -50.39 -13.67
N VAL A 66 41.10 -51.18 -14.70
CA VAL A 66 40.80 -52.59 -14.53
C VAL A 66 42.14 -53.26 -14.20
N LEU A 67 42.44 -53.39 -12.92
CA LEU A 67 43.38 -54.43 -12.50
C LEU A 67 42.76 -55.78 -12.84
N PRO A 68 43.52 -56.74 -13.40
CA PRO A 68 43.05 -58.10 -13.57
C PRO A 68 42.62 -58.66 -12.19
N SER A 69 41.36 -59.05 -12.06
CA SER A 69 40.92 -59.85 -10.91
C SER A 69 41.58 -61.22 -11.04
N PRO A 70 42.29 -61.71 -10.01
CA PRO A 70 42.47 -63.16 -9.91
C PRO A 70 41.06 -63.75 -9.84
N ALA A 71 40.82 -64.81 -10.60
CA ALA A 71 39.65 -65.64 -10.40
C ALA A 71 39.71 -66.16 -8.95
N LEU A 72 38.85 -65.64 -8.09
CA LEU A 72 38.66 -66.11 -6.73
C LEU A 72 37.79 -67.37 -6.75
N GLU A 73 38.26 -68.39 -7.46
CA GLU A 73 37.80 -69.77 -7.30
C GLU A 73 38.49 -70.32 -6.05
N GLY A 74 37.82 -70.21 -4.90
CA GLY A 74 38.29 -70.80 -3.65
C GLY A 74 38.08 -69.97 -2.38
N VAL A 75 37.09 -69.07 -2.35
CA VAL A 75 36.70 -68.43 -1.08
C VAL A 75 35.62 -69.28 -0.42
N ASP A 76 35.93 -69.80 0.76
CA ASP A 76 35.04 -70.61 1.57
C ASP A 76 33.66 -69.94 1.72
N SER A 77 32.58 -70.71 1.55
CA SER A 77 31.21 -70.19 1.64
C SER A 77 30.93 -69.59 3.02
N GLU A 78 31.69 -70.00 4.05
CA GLU A 78 31.59 -69.48 5.40
C GLU A 78 32.17 -68.06 5.52
N GLU A 79 33.29 -67.76 4.87
CA GLU A 79 33.92 -66.43 4.89
C GLU A 79 33.05 -65.36 4.24
N ARG A 80 32.39 -65.72 3.13
CA ARG A 80 31.43 -64.84 2.47
C ARG A 80 30.22 -64.56 3.36
N ARG A 81 29.80 -65.53 4.19
CA ARG A 81 28.76 -65.31 5.22
C ARG A 81 29.27 -64.43 6.35
N HIS A 82 30.53 -64.61 6.80
CA HIS A 82 31.13 -63.76 7.84
C HIS A 82 31.24 -62.30 7.39
N PHE A 83 31.73 -62.07 6.17
CA PHE A 83 31.78 -60.73 5.61
C PHE A 83 30.39 -60.14 5.40
N ALA A 84 29.43 -60.89 4.86
CA ALA A 84 28.06 -60.41 4.70
C ALA A 84 27.43 -60.06 6.06
N ALA A 85 27.61 -60.90 7.08
CA ALA A 85 27.13 -60.61 8.44
C ALA A 85 27.82 -59.38 9.04
N PHE A 86 29.11 -59.19 8.79
CA PHE A 86 29.84 -58.00 9.21
C PHE A 86 29.37 -56.74 8.48
N MET A 87 29.14 -56.81 7.17
CA MET A 87 28.61 -55.70 6.36
C MET A 87 27.15 -55.36 6.69
N ASP A 88 26.38 -56.35 7.15
CA ASP A 88 25.01 -56.17 7.64
C ASP A 88 24.99 -55.53 9.06
N GLN A 89 25.87 -55.97 9.97
CA GLN A 89 26.10 -55.30 11.26
C GLN A 89 26.63 -53.88 11.06
N LEU A 90 27.53 -53.73 10.11
CA LEU A 90 27.93 -52.46 9.54
C LEU A 90 26.87 -51.99 8.52
N GLY A 91 25.56 -52.05 8.76
CA GLY A 91 24.48 -51.67 7.81
C GLY A 91 24.89 -50.70 6.69
N THR A 92 25.42 -51.24 5.59
CA THR A 92 26.00 -50.51 4.46
C THR A 92 25.02 -50.62 3.31
N ASN A 93 24.53 -49.48 2.82
CA ASN A 93 23.52 -49.48 1.75
C ASN A 93 24.16 -49.31 0.36
N ASN A 94 25.49 -49.19 0.29
CA ASN A 94 26.22 -48.87 -0.91
C ASN A 94 26.91 -50.12 -1.48
N ILE A 95 26.21 -50.81 -2.38
CA ILE A 95 26.65 -52.04 -3.06
C ILE A 95 28.02 -51.87 -3.75
N SER A 96 28.35 -50.66 -4.21
CA SER A 96 29.64 -50.37 -4.86
C SER A 96 30.82 -50.35 -3.88
N GLU A 97 30.64 -49.80 -2.68
CA GLU A 97 31.68 -49.73 -1.65
C GLU A 97 31.91 -51.13 -1.05
N GLU A 98 30.84 -51.91 -0.91
CA GLU A 98 30.88 -53.30 -0.46
C GLU A 98 31.73 -54.19 -1.37
N GLN A 99 31.64 -54.00 -2.68
CA GLN A 99 32.43 -54.75 -3.66
C GLN A 99 33.94 -54.46 -3.57
N GLU A 100 34.31 -53.21 -3.29
CA GLU A 100 35.72 -52.78 -3.13
C GLU A 100 36.30 -53.27 -1.79
N ILE A 101 35.51 -53.19 -0.72
CA ILE A 101 35.88 -53.70 0.60
C ILE A 101 36.03 -55.23 0.57
N TRP A 102 35.15 -55.93 -0.15
CA TRP A 102 35.27 -57.39 -0.35
C TRP A 102 36.55 -57.77 -1.09
N GLN A 103 36.93 -57.04 -2.14
CA GLN A 103 38.19 -57.29 -2.86
C GLN A 103 39.40 -57.08 -1.96
N LEU A 104 39.37 -56.05 -1.09
CA LEU A 104 40.43 -55.82 -0.11
C LEU A 104 40.48 -56.92 0.94
N TRP A 105 39.31 -57.34 1.45
CA TRP A 105 39.15 -58.40 2.45
C TRP A 105 39.80 -59.71 1.99
N VAL A 106 39.52 -60.12 0.75
CA VAL A 106 40.05 -61.38 0.22
C VAL A 106 41.56 -61.33 0.00
N LYS A 107 42.09 -60.20 -0.51
CA LYS A 107 43.54 -60.01 -0.66
C LYS A 107 44.27 -60.02 0.68
N LEU A 108 43.72 -59.30 1.67
CA LEU A 108 44.33 -59.22 2.99
C LEU A 108 44.37 -60.57 3.71
N ARG A 109 43.38 -61.43 3.47
CA ARG A 109 43.33 -62.78 4.03
C ARG A 109 44.39 -63.71 3.43
N GLN A 110 44.72 -63.53 2.15
CA GLN A 110 45.75 -64.31 1.45
C GLN A 110 47.16 -63.86 1.85
N ASP A 111 47.39 -62.56 1.93
CA ASP A 111 48.73 -62.00 2.15
C ASP A 111 49.06 -61.84 3.65
N GLU A 112 48.15 -61.30 4.46
CA GLU A 112 48.38 -60.95 5.88
C GLU A 112 47.12 -61.09 6.75
N PRO A 113 46.72 -62.32 7.15
CA PRO A 113 45.45 -62.58 7.84
C PRO A 113 45.33 -61.88 9.21
N GLN A 114 46.45 -61.55 9.85
CA GLN A 114 46.52 -60.81 11.11
C GLN A 114 45.98 -59.36 11.02
N LEU A 115 45.91 -58.77 9.83
CA LEU A 115 45.41 -57.40 9.64
C LEU A 115 43.90 -57.32 9.43
N LEU A 116 43.21 -58.45 9.29
CA LEU A 116 41.78 -58.47 8.99
C LEU A 116 40.96 -57.81 10.12
N GLY A 117 41.29 -58.12 11.38
CA GLY A 117 40.68 -57.49 12.55
C GLY A 117 40.97 -55.98 12.65
N ASN A 118 42.08 -55.50 12.08
CA ASN A 118 42.37 -54.06 12.00
C ASN A 118 41.47 -53.37 10.98
N LEU A 119 41.20 -54.00 9.83
CA LEU A 119 40.22 -53.49 8.86
C LEU A 119 38.82 -53.44 9.46
N GLU A 120 38.39 -54.50 10.14
CA GLU A 120 37.08 -54.55 10.79
C GLU A 120 36.92 -53.42 11.82
N ASN A 121 37.90 -53.26 12.71
CA ASN A 121 37.91 -52.19 13.72
C ASN A 121 37.96 -50.80 13.06
N PHE A 122 38.72 -50.64 11.98
CA PHE A 122 38.80 -49.38 11.24
C PHE A 122 37.47 -49.01 10.60
N LEU A 123 36.80 -49.96 9.94
CA LEU A 123 35.48 -49.75 9.32
C LEU A 123 34.40 -49.46 10.37
N ALA A 124 34.43 -50.17 11.50
CA ALA A 124 33.54 -49.91 12.63
C ALA A 124 33.74 -48.49 13.20
N LYS A 125 34.99 -48.05 13.40
CA LYS A 125 35.32 -46.68 13.85
C LYS A 125 34.92 -45.62 12.82
N MET A 126 35.17 -45.85 11.54
CA MET A 126 34.80 -44.92 10.46
C MET A 126 33.29 -44.73 10.41
N ARG A 127 32.53 -45.84 10.44
CA ARG A 127 31.07 -45.81 10.53
C ARG A 127 30.60 -45.04 11.74
N HIS A 128 31.14 -45.36 12.92
CA HIS A 128 30.71 -44.71 14.15
C HIS A 128 30.88 -43.19 14.04
N ARG A 129 32.02 -42.71 13.51
CA ARG A 129 32.25 -41.29 13.26
C ARG A 129 31.28 -40.68 12.25
N ILE A 130 30.96 -41.39 11.16
CA ILE A 130 29.98 -40.94 10.17
C ILE A 130 28.60 -40.82 10.82
N GLN A 131 28.18 -41.84 11.57
CA GLN A 131 26.87 -41.86 12.22
C GLN A 131 26.77 -40.80 13.33
N GLU A 132 27.82 -40.61 14.12
CA GLU A 132 27.89 -39.55 15.12
C GLU A 132 27.81 -38.16 14.48
N THR A 133 28.46 -37.96 13.33
CA THR A 133 28.38 -36.69 12.60
C THR A 133 26.98 -36.46 12.03
N ARG A 134 26.33 -37.51 11.52
CA ARG A 134 24.93 -37.45 11.05
C ARG A 134 23.97 -37.14 12.18
N SER A 135 24.07 -37.81 13.32
CA SER A 135 23.20 -37.55 14.47
C SER A 135 23.41 -36.14 15.04
N LYS A 136 24.66 -35.65 15.09
CA LYS A 136 24.95 -34.25 15.45
C LYS A 136 24.32 -33.26 14.46
N LYS A 137 24.40 -33.55 13.15
CA LYS A 137 23.75 -32.73 12.12
C LYS A 137 22.22 -32.71 12.32
N GLU A 138 21.59 -33.87 12.49
CA GLU A 138 20.15 -33.98 12.73
C GLU A 138 19.72 -33.22 13.99
N ALA A 139 20.49 -33.34 15.09
CA ALA A 139 20.22 -32.58 16.32
C ALA A 139 20.32 -31.06 16.11
N LEU A 140 21.29 -30.59 15.33
CA LEU A 140 21.42 -29.18 14.97
C LEU A 140 20.27 -28.71 14.06
N GLU A 141 19.85 -29.53 13.09
CA GLU A 141 18.70 -29.22 12.22
C GLU A 141 17.41 -29.10 13.04
N VAL A 142 17.18 -30.00 14.01
CA VAL A 142 16.02 -29.92 14.92
C VAL A 142 16.08 -28.66 15.78
N ALA A 143 17.26 -28.34 16.35
CA ALA A 143 17.43 -27.14 17.14
C ALA A 143 17.21 -25.86 16.31
N LEU A 144 17.72 -25.82 15.09
CA LEU A 144 17.51 -24.72 14.16
C LEU A 144 16.04 -24.56 13.79
N ASN A 145 15.36 -25.64 13.42
CA ASN A 145 13.94 -25.62 13.08
C ASN A 145 13.08 -25.14 14.27
N LYS A 146 13.42 -25.56 15.49
CA LYS A 146 12.78 -25.06 16.70
C LYS A 146 12.98 -23.54 16.86
N ARG A 147 14.21 -23.06 16.67
CA ARG A 147 14.49 -21.61 16.73
C ARG A 147 13.73 -20.86 15.64
N VAL A 148 13.70 -21.35 14.40
CA VAL A 148 12.94 -20.72 13.31
C VAL A 148 11.45 -20.65 13.68
N ALA A 149 10.86 -21.74 14.17
CA ALA A 149 9.46 -21.75 14.58
C ALA A 149 9.16 -20.80 15.77
N GLU A 150 10.10 -20.65 16.71
CA GLU A 150 10.00 -19.66 17.79
C GLU A 150 9.99 -18.22 17.23
N HIS A 151 10.93 -17.88 16.34
CA HIS A 151 10.99 -16.55 15.74
C HIS A 151 9.77 -16.28 14.84
N ASP A 152 9.31 -17.26 14.06
CA ASP A 152 8.10 -17.12 13.24
C ASP A 152 6.88 -16.81 14.11
N LYS A 153 6.77 -17.48 15.27
CA LYS A 153 5.71 -17.21 16.24
C LYS A 153 5.83 -15.80 16.84
N GLU A 154 7.03 -15.36 17.21
CA GLU A 154 7.27 -14.01 17.72
C GLU A 154 6.90 -12.94 16.69
N VAL A 155 7.28 -13.14 15.42
CA VAL A 155 6.92 -12.24 14.31
C VAL A 155 5.41 -12.20 14.12
N GLN A 156 4.74 -13.36 14.11
CA GLN A 156 3.27 -13.42 14.01
C GLN A 156 2.60 -12.67 15.15
N GLN A 157 3.04 -12.86 16.39
CA GLN A 157 2.51 -12.14 17.56
C GLN A 157 2.72 -10.62 17.45
N LEU A 158 3.89 -10.18 16.99
CA LEU A 158 4.16 -8.76 16.77
C LEU A 158 3.27 -8.18 15.68
N CYS A 159 3.05 -8.91 14.57
CA CYS A 159 2.12 -8.51 13.52
C CYS A 159 0.68 -8.39 14.07
N GLU A 160 0.21 -9.38 14.83
CA GLU A 160 -1.12 -9.34 15.46
C GLU A 160 -1.29 -8.14 16.39
N VAL A 161 -0.29 -7.85 17.23
CA VAL A 161 -0.33 -6.68 18.14
C VAL A 161 -0.37 -5.37 17.36
N LEU A 162 0.42 -5.25 16.29
CA LEU A 162 0.42 -4.06 15.45
C LEU A 162 -0.91 -3.88 14.72
N GLU A 163 -1.50 -4.95 14.20
CA GLU A 163 -2.82 -4.92 13.56
C GLU A 163 -3.90 -4.46 14.55
N GLN A 164 -3.90 -4.99 15.77
CA GLN A 164 -4.82 -4.56 16.83
C GLN A 164 -4.63 -3.09 17.18
N GLN A 165 -3.39 -2.62 17.28
CA GLN A 165 -3.09 -1.22 17.57
C GLN A 165 -3.54 -0.29 16.44
N ILE A 166 -3.31 -0.68 15.18
CA ILE A 166 -3.78 0.08 14.01
C ILE A 166 -5.30 0.18 14.04
N GLN A 167 -6.01 -0.92 14.30
CA GLN A 167 -7.48 -0.92 14.37
C GLN A 167 -8.00 0.00 15.49
N GLN A 168 -7.38 -0.05 16.68
CA GLN A 168 -7.75 0.81 17.81
C GLN A 168 -7.53 2.30 17.48
N GLU A 169 -6.39 2.63 16.88
CA GLU A 169 -6.08 4.01 16.49
C GLU A 169 -7.01 4.51 15.38
N GLN A 170 -7.36 3.66 14.41
CA GLN A 170 -8.35 4.00 13.38
C GLN A 170 -9.71 4.32 14.01
N GLN A 171 -10.22 3.46 14.88
CA GLN A 171 -11.50 3.69 15.58
C GLN A 171 -11.46 4.97 16.42
N ARG A 172 -10.36 5.22 17.13
CA ARG A 172 -10.17 6.44 17.93
C ARG A 172 -10.19 7.70 17.06
N LEU A 173 -9.52 7.67 15.91
CA LEU A 173 -9.50 8.77 14.96
C LEU A 173 -10.88 9.02 14.34
N GLU A 174 -11.60 7.96 13.98
CA GLU A 174 -12.97 8.05 13.46
C GLU A 174 -13.93 8.66 14.48
N GLN A 175 -13.90 8.21 15.73
CA GLN A 175 -14.70 8.79 16.82
C GLN A 175 -14.37 10.26 17.05
N LYS A 176 -13.09 10.63 17.02
CA LYS A 176 -12.67 12.02 17.17
C LYS A 176 -13.09 12.87 15.98
N SER A 177 -13.01 12.34 14.77
CA SER A 177 -13.42 13.01 13.53
C SER A 177 -14.93 13.26 13.52
N THR A 178 -15.73 12.23 13.81
CA THR A 178 -17.19 12.34 13.89
C THR A 178 -17.63 13.30 14.98
N SER A 179 -17.03 13.24 16.17
CA SER A 179 -17.31 14.18 17.27
C SER A 179 -16.99 15.62 16.88
N ARG A 180 -15.83 15.86 16.24
CA ARG A 180 -15.46 17.19 15.72
C ARG A 180 -16.43 17.65 14.66
N SER A 181 -16.73 16.83 13.66
CA SER A 181 -17.69 17.16 12.60
C SER A 181 -19.05 17.50 13.18
N HIS A 182 -19.54 16.73 14.16
CA HIS A 182 -20.81 16.99 14.83
C HIS A 182 -20.78 18.35 15.57
N GLN A 183 -19.71 18.66 16.29
CA GLN A 183 -19.53 19.97 16.92
C GLN A 183 -19.57 21.12 15.90
N HIS A 184 -18.88 20.98 14.77
CA HIS A 184 -18.87 21.99 13.71
C HIS A 184 -20.27 22.16 13.09
N VAL A 185 -20.99 21.07 12.85
CA VAL A 185 -22.37 21.12 12.35
C VAL A 185 -23.28 21.85 13.32
N VAL A 186 -23.20 21.54 14.62
CA VAL A 186 -23.98 22.22 15.66
C VAL A 186 -23.64 23.71 15.75
N GLU A 187 -22.37 24.08 15.64
CA GLU A 187 -21.94 25.48 15.66
C GLU A 187 -22.45 26.24 14.43
N LEU A 188 -22.30 25.67 13.23
CA LEU A 188 -22.84 26.24 12.00
C LEU A 188 -24.36 26.41 12.07
N GLN A 189 -25.08 25.41 12.61
CA GLN A 189 -26.52 25.48 12.78
C GLN A 189 -26.94 26.61 13.74
N LYS A 190 -26.17 26.87 14.80
CA LYS A 190 -26.41 28.01 15.70
C LYS A 190 -26.21 29.35 15.00
N VAL A 191 -25.15 29.48 14.19
CA VAL A 191 -24.87 30.69 13.41
C VAL A 191 -25.96 30.93 12.37
N LEU A 192 -26.36 29.89 11.63
CA LEU A 192 -27.46 29.97 10.66
C LEU A 192 -28.76 30.40 11.35
N ALA A 193 -29.13 29.77 12.47
CA ALA A 193 -30.32 30.15 13.23
C ALA A 193 -30.25 31.58 13.78
N ALA A 194 -29.06 32.11 14.07
CA ALA A 194 -28.89 33.51 14.46
C ALA A 194 -29.08 34.46 13.27
N CYS A 195 -28.48 34.14 12.13
CA CYS A 195 -28.62 34.89 10.89
C CYS A 195 -30.07 34.91 10.39
N GLU A 196 -30.78 33.77 10.44
CA GLU A 196 -32.21 33.68 10.10
C GLU A 196 -33.08 34.57 10.99
N ARG A 197 -32.82 34.58 12.32
CA ARG A 197 -33.53 35.46 13.26
C ARG A 197 -33.29 36.93 12.95
N GLU A 198 -32.07 37.30 12.60
CA GLU A 198 -31.74 38.67 12.21
C GLU A 198 -32.41 39.06 10.89
N ALA A 199 -32.39 38.18 9.90
CA ALA A 199 -33.08 38.38 8.63
C ALA A 199 -34.60 38.58 8.83
N GLN A 200 -35.23 37.75 9.67
CA GLN A 200 -36.64 37.89 10.04
C GLN A 200 -36.93 39.24 10.70
N ARG A 201 -36.08 39.68 11.63
CA ARG A 201 -36.20 41.01 12.26
C ARG A 201 -36.13 42.14 11.22
N LEU A 202 -35.17 42.07 10.30
CA LEU A 202 -35.02 43.07 9.24
C LEU A 202 -36.25 43.10 8.32
N VAL A 203 -36.78 41.93 7.94
CA VAL A 203 -38.02 41.84 7.15
C VAL A 203 -39.20 42.47 7.90
N THR A 204 -39.37 42.17 9.19
CA THR A 204 -40.45 42.79 9.98
C THR A 204 -40.31 44.32 10.04
N ALA A 205 -39.11 44.82 10.31
CA ALA A 205 -38.84 46.26 10.33
C ALA A 205 -39.09 46.92 8.96
N GLN A 206 -38.70 46.27 7.86
CA GLN A 206 -38.98 46.73 6.50
C GLN A 206 -40.50 46.83 6.26
N THR A 207 -41.26 45.78 6.58
CA THR A 207 -42.73 45.79 6.38
C THR A 207 -43.43 46.89 7.19
N GLU A 208 -42.95 47.16 8.42
CA GLU A 208 -43.45 48.27 9.22
C GLU A 208 -43.14 49.63 8.60
N LEU A 209 -41.92 49.83 8.11
CA LEU A 209 -41.51 51.06 7.43
C LEU A 209 -42.31 51.29 6.15
N GLU A 210 -42.51 50.25 5.33
CA GLU A 210 -43.36 50.32 4.14
C GLU A 210 -44.82 50.66 4.48
N ARG A 211 -45.34 50.12 5.59
CA ARG A 211 -46.68 50.49 6.08
C ARG A 211 -46.74 51.96 6.50
N ARG A 212 -45.72 52.46 7.22
CA ARG A 212 -45.63 53.88 7.62
C ARG A 212 -45.55 54.79 6.40
N LEU A 213 -44.71 54.46 5.41
CA LEU A 213 -44.61 55.20 4.16
C LEU A 213 -45.95 55.28 3.43
N ARG A 214 -46.66 54.14 3.30
CA ARG A 214 -48.01 54.12 2.71
C ARG A 214 -49.00 55.04 3.44
N SER A 215 -49.00 55.02 4.78
CA SER A 215 -49.87 55.90 5.57
C SER A 215 -49.53 57.38 5.46
N LEU A 216 -48.23 57.72 5.37
CA LEU A 216 -47.78 59.10 5.18
C LEU A 216 -48.18 59.61 3.80
N LEU A 217 -48.02 58.79 2.76
CA LEU A 217 -48.46 59.14 1.40
C LEU A 217 -49.98 59.36 1.33
N SER A 218 -50.78 58.52 1.98
CA SER A 218 -52.23 58.72 2.02
C SER A 218 -52.63 59.98 2.80
N ALA A 219 -51.96 60.27 3.92
CA ALA A 219 -52.17 61.50 4.69
C ALA A 219 -51.75 62.75 3.91
N GLN A 220 -50.63 62.68 3.17
CA GLN A 220 -50.18 63.75 2.29
C GLN A 220 -51.17 64.01 1.15
N GLN A 221 -51.73 62.96 0.54
CA GLN A 221 -52.77 63.09 -0.47
C GLN A 221 -54.03 63.73 0.11
N ALA A 222 -54.50 63.28 1.27
CA ALA A 222 -55.66 63.85 1.95
C ALA A 222 -55.49 65.34 2.28
N THR A 223 -54.36 65.72 2.89
CA THR A 223 -54.03 67.12 3.18
C THR A 223 -53.86 67.98 1.93
N SER A 224 -53.37 67.40 0.82
CA SER A 224 -53.30 68.11 -0.46
C SER A 224 -54.69 68.36 -1.07
N MET A 225 -55.60 67.39 -0.97
CA MET A 225 -57.00 67.56 -1.40
C MET A 225 -57.72 68.61 -0.54
N GLU A 226 -57.59 68.55 0.78
CA GLU A 226 -58.20 69.54 1.68
C GLU A 226 -57.67 70.95 1.42
N ASN A 227 -56.36 71.12 1.21
CA ASN A 227 -55.79 72.40 0.81
C ASN A 227 -56.36 72.91 -0.53
N TRP A 228 -56.56 72.01 -1.50
CA TRP A 228 -57.16 72.38 -2.78
C TRP A 228 -58.61 72.83 -2.61
N GLU A 229 -59.41 72.12 -1.80
CA GLU A 229 -60.80 72.51 -1.47
C GLU A 229 -60.87 73.86 -0.75
N LEU A 230 -59.96 74.11 0.20
CA LEU A 230 -59.86 75.40 0.90
C LEU A 230 -59.45 76.53 -0.05
N GLN A 231 -58.55 76.28 -1.00
CA GLN A 231 -58.17 77.25 -2.02
C GLN A 231 -59.35 77.61 -2.92
N GLU A 232 -60.13 76.63 -3.39
CA GLU A 232 -61.29 76.91 -4.23
C GLU A 232 -62.39 77.64 -3.43
N SER A 233 -62.64 77.25 -2.18
CA SER A 233 -63.57 77.95 -1.30
C SER A 233 -63.14 79.40 -1.03
N ASN A 234 -61.86 79.63 -0.75
CA ASN A 234 -61.31 80.99 -0.62
C ASN A 234 -61.50 81.79 -1.91
N ARG A 235 -61.23 81.21 -3.08
CA ARG A 235 -61.44 81.87 -4.38
C ARG A 235 -62.90 82.29 -4.58
N VAL A 236 -63.85 81.41 -4.25
CA VAL A 236 -65.29 81.70 -4.32
C VAL A 236 -65.65 82.82 -3.34
N LEU A 237 -65.18 82.77 -2.10
CA LEU A 237 -65.42 83.82 -1.11
C LEU A 237 -64.83 85.17 -1.52
N GLU A 238 -63.61 85.20 -2.06
CA GLU A 238 -62.99 86.40 -2.61
C GLU A 238 -63.82 86.99 -3.76
N SER A 239 -64.32 86.16 -4.67
CA SER A 239 -65.20 86.61 -5.76
C SER A 239 -66.51 87.22 -5.24
N HIS A 240 -67.11 86.63 -4.21
CA HIS A 240 -68.30 87.19 -3.55
C HIS A 240 -67.99 88.51 -2.84
N LEU A 241 -66.85 88.61 -2.14
CA LEU A 241 -66.42 89.85 -1.50
C LEU A 241 -66.18 90.96 -2.53
N GLN A 242 -65.55 90.65 -3.65
CA GLN A 242 -65.36 91.60 -4.76
C GLN A 242 -66.70 92.06 -5.33
N HIS A 243 -67.64 91.13 -5.55
CA HIS A 243 -68.98 91.46 -6.01
C HIS A 243 -69.73 92.39 -5.03
N LEU A 244 -69.73 92.06 -3.73
CA LEU A 244 -70.33 92.89 -2.69
C LEU A 244 -69.64 94.25 -2.59
N HIS A 245 -68.32 94.31 -2.71
CA HIS A 245 -67.58 95.57 -2.72
C HIS A 245 -67.98 96.44 -3.92
N GLN A 246 -68.14 95.84 -5.10
CA GLN A 246 -68.60 96.54 -6.29
C GLN A 246 -70.03 97.05 -6.13
N GLN A 247 -70.93 96.25 -5.55
CA GLN A 247 -72.29 96.69 -5.20
C GLN A 247 -72.29 97.84 -4.17
N LEU A 248 -71.44 97.77 -3.14
CA LEU A 248 -71.28 98.85 -2.16
C LEU A 248 -70.74 100.13 -2.81
N GLN A 249 -69.77 100.02 -3.73
CA GLN A 249 -69.28 101.17 -4.50
C GLN A 249 -70.38 101.78 -5.38
N GLN A 250 -71.19 100.94 -6.04
CA GLN A 250 -72.32 101.40 -6.85
C GLN A 250 -73.33 102.15 -5.98
N THR A 251 -73.75 101.57 -4.86
CA THR A 251 -74.70 102.22 -3.92
C THR A 251 -74.13 103.50 -3.30
N GLN A 252 -72.84 103.53 -2.93
CA GLN A 252 -72.16 104.77 -2.50
C GLN A 252 -72.09 105.81 -3.62
N GLY A 253 -71.86 105.40 -4.87
CA GLY A 253 -71.91 106.26 -6.05
C GLY A 253 -73.30 106.86 -6.24
N HIS A 254 -74.34 106.03 -6.16
CA HIS A 254 -75.74 106.46 -6.22
C HIS A 254 -76.09 107.44 -5.09
N LEU A 255 -75.65 107.16 -3.86
CA LEU A 255 -75.82 108.06 -2.71
C LEU A 255 -75.07 109.40 -2.89
N ARG A 256 -73.89 109.39 -3.52
CA ARG A 256 -73.15 110.62 -3.86
C ARG A 256 -73.85 111.42 -4.95
N THR A 257 -74.42 110.77 -5.97
CA THR A 257 -75.24 111.45 -6.99
C THR A 257 -76.54 112.01 -6.43
N MET A 258 -77.16 111.34 -5.44
CA MET A 258 -78.35 111.84 -4.74
C MET A 258 -78.07 112.97 -3.74
N LYS A 259 -76.83 113.10 -3.25
CA LYS A 259 -76.40 114.21 -2.39
C LYS A 259 -75.89 115.44 -3.16
N ALA A 260 -75.66 115.31 -4.46
CA ALA A 260 -75.19 116.37 -5.35
C ALA A 260 -76.33 117.07 -6.13
N THR A 261 -77.57 116.67 -5.86
CA THR A 261 -78.83 117.32 -6.26
C THR A 261 -79.49 117.95 -5.05
#